data_AF-A0A2G6JTC4-F1
#
_entry.id   AF-A0A2G6JTC4-F1
#
_cell.length_a   1.000
_cell.length_b   1.000
_cell.length_c   1.000
_cell.angle_alpha   90.00
_cell.angle_beta   90.00
_cell.angle_gamma   90.00
#
_symmetry.space_group_name_H-M   'P 1'
#
loop_
_entity.id
_entity.type
_entity.pdbx_description
1 polymer ?
#
loop_
_entity_poly.entity_id
_entity_poly.type
_entity_poly.pdbx_seq_one_letter_code
_entity_poly.pdbx_strand_id
1 'polypeptide(L)'
;MSLRRTGLGWRSLSRLPAAAAQPQLAVHDVDARLTAIAQLSGPGSVAARREAAEALFGRATAAEQRFVVNLLTGQLRHGALDSAMLDAIAAAFEVPLVEVRRAAMLGGSPAAAAYAAAAGGEAALARIAMRVGTGVRPMLAAS
;
A
#
# COMPACT_ATOMS: atom_id res chain seq x y z
N MET A 1 2.13 1.49 3.98
CA MET A 1 2.62 0.84 2.74
C MET A 1 3.33 1.89 1.90
N SER A 2 4.66 2.00 2.00
CA SER A 2 5.44 2.77 1.03
C SER A 2 5.26 2.11 -0.34
N LEU A 3 5.02 2.89 -1.40
CA LEU A 3 4.91 2.38 -2.76
C LEU A 3 6.21 1.63 -3.09
N ARG A 4 6.15 0.29 -3.03
CA ARG A 4 7.35 -0.55 -3.09
C ARG A 4 8.02 -0.32 -4.45
N ARG A 5 9.31 -0.06 -4.46
CA ARG A 5 10.12 -0.10 -5.68
C ARG A 5 10.23 -1.55 -6.14
N THR A 6 9.17 -2.07 -6.76
CA THR A 6 9.09 -3.43 -7.30
C THR A 6 10.14 -3.70 -8.37
N GLY A 7 10.77 -2.65 -8.91
CA GLY A 7 11.72 -2.76 -10.01
C GLY A 7 11.06 -3.18 -11.33
N LEU A 8 9.73 -3.14 -11.39
CA LEU A 8 8.95 -3.27 -12.61
C LEU A 8 8.94 -1.90 -13.30
N GLY A 9 9.64 -1.80 -14.43
CA GLY A 9 9.63 -0.61 -15.27
C GLY A 9 8.41 -0.58 -16.20
N TRP A 10 8.17 0.57 -16.84
CA TRP A 10 7.06 0.76 -17.79
C TRP A 10 7.01 -0.32 -18.87
N ARG A 11 8.18 -0.81 -19.33
CA ARG A 11 8.30 -1.85 -20.37
C ARG A 11 7.72 -3.20 -19.94
N SER A 12 7.77 -3.52 -18.65
CA SER A 12 7.19 -4.75 -18.12
C SER A 12 5.67 -4.64 -17.95
N LEU A 13 5.14 -3.42 -17.91
CA LEU A 13 3.72 -3.13 -17.71
C LEU A 13 3.00 -2.77 -19.02
N SER A 14 3.73 -2.47 -20.10
CA SER A 14 3.16 -2.12 -21.41
C SER A 14 2.64 -3.31 -22.21
N ARG A 15 3.10 -4.53 -21.88
CA ARG A 15 2.64 -5.77 -22.50
C ARG A 15 2.21 -6.75 -21.43
N LEU A 16 0.92 -6.70 -21.09
CA LEU A 16 0.30 -7.60 -20.13
C LEU A 16 -0.16 -8.90 -20.81
N PRO A 17 -0.19 -10.03 -20.07
CA PRO A 17 -0.80 -11.27 -20.55
C PRO A 17 -2.32 -11.13 -20.69
N ALA A 18 -2.95 -12.12 -21.34
CA ALA A 18 -4.41 -12.22 -21.38
C ALA A 18 -4.99 -12.21 -19.97
N ALA A 19 -6.04 -11.42 -19.78
CA ALA A 19 -6.70 -11.29 -18.49
C ALA A 19 -7.52 -12.53 -18.13
N ALA A 20 -7.62 -12.83 -16.84
CA ALA A 20 -8.52 -13.86 -16.33
C ALA A 20 -9.99 -13.48 -16.56
N ALA A 21 -10.83 -14.47 -16.86
CA ALA A 21 -12.27 -14.26 -17.06
C ALA A 21 -13.03 -13.95 -15.76
N GLN A 22 -12.50 -14.38 -14.62
CA GLN A 22 -13.09 -14.20 -13.30
C GLN A 22 -12.00 -13.76 -12.29
N PRO A 23 -12.37 -13.06 -11.20
CA PRO A 23 -11.42 -12.67 -10.15
C PRO A 23 -10.81 -13.91 -9.48
N GLN A 24 -9.48 -13.95 -9.39
CA GLN A 24 -8.74 -15.07 -8.77
C GLN A 24 -7.72 -14.60 -7.72
N LEU A 25 -7.62 -13.31 -7.46
CA LEU A 25 -6.59 -12.72 -6.60
C LEU A 25 -7.22 -12.11 -5.35
N ALA A 26 -6.70 -12.49 -4.18
CA ALA A 26 -6.96 -11.74 -2.96
C ALA A 26 -5.95 -10.60 -2.81
N VAL A 27 -6.30 -9.55 -2.04
CA VAL A 27 -5.41 -8.40 -1.79
C VAL A 27 -4.07 -8.84 -1.19
N HIS A 28 -4.08 -9.81 -0.27
CA HIS A 28 -2.86 -10.34 0.34
C HIS A 28 -1.98 -11.11 -0.65
N ASP A 29 -2.58 -11.80 -1.63
CA ASP A 29 -1.82 -12.49 -2.69
C ASP A 29 -1.07 -11.48 -3.56
N VAL A 30 -1.72 -10.37 -3.91
CA VAL A 30 -1.11 -9.29 -4.71
C VAL A 30 0.05 -8.68 -3.93
N ASP A 31 -0.15 -8.34 -2.65
CA ASP A 31 0.91 -7.77 -1.82
C ASP A 31 2.10 -8.73 -1.68
N ALA A 32 1.86 -10.01 -1.39
CA ALA A 32 2.90 -11.02 -1.26
C ALA A 32 3.70 -11.20 -2.56
N ARG A 33 3.02 -11.26 -3.72
CA ARG A 33 3.66 -11.39 -5.02
C ARG A 33 4.49 -10.16 -5.39
N LEU A 34 3.96 -8.95 -5.19
CA LEU A 34 4.71 -7.71 -5.41
C LEU A 34 5.89 -7.58 -4.46
N THR A 35 5.76 -8.08 -3.22
CA THR A 35 6.87 -8.18 -2.26
C THR A 35 7.98 -9.06 -2.79
N ALA A 36 7.65 -10.28 -3.23
CA ALA A 36 8.62 -11.22 -3.78
C ALA A 36 9.33 -10.63 -5.02
N ILE A 37 8.59 -10.00 -5.92
CA ILE A 37 9.14 -9.33 -7.11
C ILE A 37 10.15 -8.25 -6.73
N ALA A 38 9.86 -7.45 -5.69
CA ALA A 38 10.75 -6.38 -5.22
C ALA A 38 12.08 -6.91 -4.66
N GLN A 39 12.12 -8.15 -4.16
CA GLN A 39 13.33 -8.77 -3.61
C GLN A 39 14.22 -9.42 -4.68
N LEU A 40 13.70 -9.65 -5.90
CA LEU A 40 14.49 -10.21 -7.00
C LEU A 40 15.63 -9.25 -7.37
N SER A 41 16.86 -9.73 -7.37
CA SER A 41 18.07 -8.95 -7.65
C SER A 41 19.18 -9.83 -8.26
N GLY A 42 20.24 -9.21 -8.78
CA GLY A 42 21.35 -9.91 -9.42
C GLY A 42 21.13 -10.29 -10.91
N PRO A 43 22.07 -11.05 -11.50
CA PRO A 43 21.97 -11.52 -12.88
C PRO A 43 20.67 -12.30 -13.13
N GLY A 44 20.00 -12.05 -14.26
CA GLY A 44 18.72 -12.70 -14.59
C GLY A 44 17.48 -12.15 -13.88
N SER A 45 17.63 -11.25 -12.89
CA SER A 45 16.50 -10.68 -12.15
C SER A 45 15.46 -9.97 -13.03
N VAL A 46 15.88 -9.40 -14.16
CA VAL A 46 14.95 -8.77 -15.13
C VAL A 46 13.99 -9.81 -15.71
N ALA A 47 14.49 -10.97 -16.13
CA ALA A 47 13.68 -12.05 -16.68
C ALA A 47 12.76 -12.64 -15.60
N ALA A 48 13.29 -12.89 -14.41
CA ALA A 48 12.52 -13.41 -13.28
C ALA A 48 11.39 -12.45 -12.85
N ARG A 49 11.66 -11.13 -12.80
CA ARG A 49 10.62 -10.12 -12.50
C ARG A 49 9.53 -10.09 -13.58
N ARG A 50 9.92 -10.27 -14.84
CA ARG A 50 8.97 -10.31 -15.97
C ARG A 50 8.05 -11.53 -15.85
N GLU A 51 8.62 -12.72 -15.65
CA GLU A 51 7.86 -13.96 -15.48
C GLU A 51 6.89 -13.88 -14.29
N ALA A 52 7.39 -13.39 -13.14
CA ALA A 52 6.55 -13.21 -11.95
C ALA A 52 5.43 -12.19 -12.16
N ALA A 53 5.69 -11.11 -12.91
CA ALA A 53 4.66 -10.13 -13.27
C ALA A 53 3.63 -10.74 -14.24
N GLU A 54 4.06 -11.47 -15.26
CA GLU A 54 3.16 -12.19 -16.18
C GLU A 54 2.28 -13.19 -15.41
N ALA A 55 2.83 -13.94 -14.45
CA ALA A 55 2.07 -14.86 -13.61
C ALA A 55 1.08 -14.15 -12.66
N LEU A 56 1.40 -12.96 -12.16
CA LEU A 56 0.46 -12.14 -11.37
C LEU A 56 -0.67 -11.60 -12.25
N PHE A 57 -0.34 -10.93 -13.35
CA PHE A 57 -1.32 -10.27 -14.19
C PHE A 57 -2.19 -11.27 -14.97
N GLY A 58 -1.71 -12.47 -15.28
CA GLY A 58 -2.51 -13.53 -15.92
C GLY A 58 -3.66 -14.04 -15.03
N ARG A 59 -3.56 -13.87 -13.71
CA ARG A 59 -4.64 -14.20 -12.75
C ARG A 59 -5.59 -13.03 -12.48
N ALA A 60 -5.25 -11.84 -12.94
CA ALA A 60 -6.05 -10.65 -12.77
C ALA A 60 -7.04 -10.49 -13.93
N THR A 61 -8.26 -10.10 -13.62
CA THR A 61 -9.22 -9.61 -14.61
C THR A 61 -8.73 -8.32 -15.27
N ALA A 62 -9.31 -7.93 -16.41
CA ALA A 62 -8.90 -6.71 -17.10
C ALA A 62 -9.08 -5.44 -16.24
N ALA A 63 -10.07 -5.41 -15.35
CA ALA A 63 -10.25 -4.32 -14.40
C ALA A 63 -9.13 -4.28 -13.35
N GLU A 64 -8.82 -5.42 -12.74
CA GLU A 64 -7.73 -5.56 -11.76
C GLU A 64 -6.37 -5.25 -12.38
N GLN A 65 -6.09 -5.75 -13.60
CA GLN A 65 -4.85 -5.45 -14.32
C GLN A 65 -4.66 -3.93 -14.48
N ARG A 66 -5.67 -3.22 -14.98
CA ARG A 66 -5.64 -1.76 -15.13
C ARG A 66 -5.45 -1.05 -13.79
N PHE A 67 -6.15 -1.50 -12.76
CA PHE A 67 -6.03 -0.92 -11.43
C PHE A 67 -4.61 -1.07 -10.87
N VAL A 68 -4.04 -2.27 -10.92
CA VAL A 68 -2.69 -2.56 -10.41
C VAL A 68 -1.62 -1.85 -11.23
N VAL A 69 -1.77 -1.74 -12.55
CA VAL A 69 -0.87 -0.90 -13.37
C VAL A 69 -0.89 0.55 -12.90
N ASN A 70 -2.09 1.14 -12.80
CA ASN A 70 -2.24 2.52 -12.35
C ASN A 70 -1.69 2.72 -10.92
N LEU A 71 -1.86 1.73 -10.04
CA LEU A 71 -1.28 1.73 -8.70
C LEU A 71 0.25 1.79 -8.76
N LEU A 72 0.87 0.88 -9.51
CA LEU A 72 2.32 0.78 -9.61
C LEU A 72 2.96 1.99 -10.31
N THR A 73 2.25 2.63 -11.24
CA THR A 73 2.74 3.82 -11.95
C THR A 73 2.33 5.14 -11.30
N GLY A 74 1.67 5.10 -10.13
CA GLY A 74 1.20 6.31 -9.44
C GLY A 74 0.15 7.12 -10.22
N GLN A 75 -0.60 6.47 -11.11
CA GLN A 75 -1.64 7.09 -11.94
C GLN A 75 -3.05 6.96 -11.33
N LEU A 76 -3.16 6.53 -10.09
CA LEU A 76 -4.44 6.48 -9.42
C LEU A 76 -4.90 7.89 -9.01
N ARG A 77 -6.03 8.32 -9.56
CA ARG A 77 -6.62 9.65 -9.38
C ARG A 77 -7.85 9.62 -8.47
N HIS A 78 -7.81 8.84 -7.40
CA HIS A 78 -8.95 8.63 -6.51
C HIS A 78 -9.13 9.73 -5.44
N GLY A 79 -8.23 10.71 -5.35
CA GLY A 79 -8.36 11.81 -4.38
C GLY A 79 -8.27 11.39 -2.91
N ALA A 80 -8.01 10.11 -2.62
CA ALA A 80 -7.80 9.56 -1.28
C ALA A 80 -6.49 10.08 -0.68
N LEU A 81 -6.52 11.31 -0.19
CA LEU A 81 -5.44 11.96 0.54
C LEU A 81 -5.27 11.30 1.91
N ASP A 82 -4.07 11.38 2.48
CA ASP A 82 -3.79 10.87 3.83
C ASP A 82 -4.78 11.41 4.88
N SER A 83 -5.23 12.67 4.74
CA SER A 83 -6.23 13.26 5.65
C SER A 83 -7.57 12.52 5.60
N ALA A 84 -8.08 12.25 4.39
CA ALA A 84 -9.33 11.52 4.19
C ALA A 84 -9.25 10.08 4.72
N MET A 85 -8.06 9.46 4.66
CA MET A 85 -7.83 8.14 5.25
C MET A 85 -7.94 8.16 6.77
N LEU A 86 -7.41 9.19 7.44
CA LEU A 86 -7.51 9.31 8.91
C LEU A 86 -8.96 9.49 9.35
N ASP A 87 -9.74 10.29 8.62
CA ASP A 87 -11.16 10.49 8.89
C ASP A 87 -11.95 9.18 8.70
N ALA A 88 -11.64 8.42 7.64
CA ALA A 88 -12.23 7.11 7.38
C ALA A 88 -11.88 6.07 8.45
N ILE A 89 -10.64 6.04 8.94
CA ILE A 89 -10.21 5.15 10.03
C ILE A 89 -10.99 5.47 11.31
N ALA A 90 -11.10 6.75 11.67
CA ALA A 90 -11.84 7.18 12.86
C ALA A 90 -13.31 6.73 12.79
N ALA A 91 -13.95 6.93 11.63
CA ALA A 91 -15.33 6.50 11.41
C ALA A 91 -15.48 4.96 11.42
N ALA A 92 -14.57 4.22 10.78
CA ALA A 92 -14.68 2.76 10.62
C ALA A 92 -14.50 1.99 11.93
N PHE A 93 -13.71 2.52 12.87
CA PHE A 93 -13.43 1.88 14.15
C PHE A 93 -14.08 2.59 15.33
N GLU A 94 -14.93 3.59 15.08
CA GLU A 94 -15.65 4.37 16.10
C GLU A 94 -14.73 4.94 17.19
N VAL A 95 -13.58 5.49 16.78
CA VAL A 95 -12.56 6.06 17.68
C VAL A 95 -12.40 7.57 17.45
N PRO A 96 -11.97 8.34 18.47
CA PRO A 96 -11.73 9.77 18.30
C PRO A 96 -10.68 10.06 17.22
N LEU A 97 -11.01 10.96 16.28
CA LEU A 97 -10.11 11.35 15.19
C LEU A 97 -8.77 11.92 15.69
N VAL A 98 -8.77 12.58 16.85
CA VAL A 98 -7.55 13.11 17.48
C VAL A 98 -6.56 12.00 17.80
N GLU A 99 -7.04 10.84 18.28
CA GLU A 99 -6.20 9.69 18.60
C GLU A 99 -5.65 9.02 17.34
N VAL A 100 -6.46 8.94 16.28
CA VAL A 100 -6.01 8.44 14.97
C VAL A 100 -4.91 9.34 14.40
N ARG A 101 -5.09 10.67 14.46
CA ARG A 101 -4.08 11.64 14.01
C ARG A 101 -2.80 11.54 14.82
N ARG A 102 -2.89 11.45 16.16
CA ARG A 102 -1.74 11.26 17.05
C ARG A 102 -0.99 9.97 16.73
N ALA A 103 -1.70 8.86 16.61
CA ALA A 103 -1.13 7.56 16.27
C ALA A 103 -0.43 7.59 14.89
N ALA A 104 -1.05 8.20 13.88
CA ALA A 104 -0.44 8.33 12.55
C ALA A 104 0.79 9.25 12.54
N MET A 105 0.79 10.32 13.35
CA MET A 105 1.94 11.21 13.55
C MET A 105 3.14 10.47 14.15
N LEU A 106 2.91 9.71 15.23
CA LEU A 106 3.96 9.01 15.98
C LEU A 106 4.41 7.71 15.30
N GLY A 107 3.48 6.99 14.67
CA GLY A 107 3.73 5.76 13.92
C GLY A 107 4.17 5.98 12.47
N GLY A 108 4.27 7.24 12.03
CA GLY A 108 4.78 7.63 10.72
C GLY A 108 3.90 7.23 9.52
N SER A 109 2.70 6.69 9.74
CA SER A 109 1.76 6.34 8.67
C SER A 109 0.31 6.19 9.13
N PRO A 110 -0.68 6.48 8.27
CA PRO A 110 -2.09 6.15 8.54
C PRO A 110 -2.33 4.64 8.73
N ALA A 111 -1.55 3.79 8.06
CA ALA A 111 -1.67 2.33 8.16
C ALA A 111 -1.35 1.81 9.58
N ALA A 112 -0.38 2.41 10.27
CA ALA A 112 -0.07 2.06 11.66
C ALA A 112 -1.26 2.37 12.59
N ALA A 113 -1.91 3.52 12.39
CA ALA A 113 -3.11 3.88 13.14
C ALA A 113 -4.28 2.95 12.81
N ALA A 114 -4.51 2.63 11.54
CA ALA A 114 -5.56 1.68 11.13
C ALA A 114 -5.38 0.29 11.79
N TYR A 115 -4.16 -0.24 11.79
CA TYR A 115 -3.87 -1.53 12.41
C TYR A 115 -4.13 -1.51 13.92
N ALA A 116 -3.70 -0.47 14.62
CA ALA A 116 -3.95 -0.32 16.05
C ALA A 116 -5.45 -0.18 16.36
N ALA A 117 -6.16 0.67 15.62
CA ALA A 117 -7.60 0.85 15.78
C ALA A 117 -8.36 -0.47 15.56
N ALA A 118 -8.00 -1.24 14.53
CA ALA A 118 -8.58 -2.57 14.28
C ALA A 118 -8.27 -3.58 15.38
N ALA A 119 -7.07 -3.54 15.96
CA ALA A 119 -6.62 -4.52 16.95
C ALA A 119 -7.16 -4.27 18.36
N GLY A 120 -7.47 -3.02 18.72
CA GLY A 120 -7.92 -2.69 20.07
C GLY A 120 -8.42 -1.27 20.26
N GLY A 121 -8.93 -0.64 19.20
CA GLY A 121 -9.55 0.68 19.24
C GLY A 121 -8.65 1.76 19.86
N GLU A 122 -9.27 2.64 20.63
CA GLU A 122 -8.63 3.79 21.24
C GLU A 122 -7.47 3.42 22.18
N ALA A 123 -7.63 2.37 23.00
CA ALA A 123 -6.59 1.90 23.91
C ALA A 123 -5.33 1.44 23.15
N ALA A 124 -5.50 0.81 21.98
CA ALA A 124 -4.37 0.43 21.14
C ALA A 124 -3.71 1.62 20.44
N LEU A 125 -4.50 2.62 20.00
CA LEU A 125 -3.99 3.87 19.44
C LEU A 125 -3.15 4.65 20.46
N ALA A 126 -3.60 4.74 21.71
CA ALA A 126 -2.91 5.44 22.79
C ALA A 126 -1.49 4.90 23.05
N ARG A 127 -1.29 3.57 22.87
CA ARG A 127 0.00 2.89 23.04
C ARG A 127 1.01 3.16 21.94
N ILE A 128 0.61 3.73 20.80
CA ILE A 128 1.57 4.11 19.76
C ILE A 128 2.43 5.27 20.30
N ALA A 129 3.74 5.01 20.34
CA ALA A 129 4.76 5.95 20.78
C ALA A 129 5.84 6.10 19.69
N MET A 130 6.63 7.16 19.80
CA MET A 130 7.75 7.40 18.89
C MET A 130 8.78 6.27 19.00
N ARG A 131 9.29 5.81 17.86
CA ARG A 131 10.31 4.76 17.78
C ARG A 131 11.43 5.17 16.83
N VAL A 132 12.68 4.95 17.25
CA VAL A 132 13.86 5.18 16.40
C VAL A 132 13.70 4.44 15.06
N GLY A 133 14.03 5.13 13.96
CA GLY A 133 13.85 4.60 12.60
C GLY A 133 12.44 4.75 12.03
N THR A 134 11.50 5.32 12.78
CA THR A 134 10.16 5.68 12.28
C THR A 134 10.07 7.19 12.12
N GLY A 135 9.90 7.67 10.89
CA GLY A 135 9.78 9.10 10.63
C GLY A 135 8.50 9.66 11.24
N VAL A 136 8.60 10.73 12.01
CA VAL A 136 7.44 11.51 12.45
C VAL A 136 7.11 12.58 11.41
N ARG A 137 5.85 12.97 11.28
CA ARG A 137 5.52 14.09 10.37
C ARG A 137 6.08 15.39 10.97
N PRO A 138 6.65 16.28 10.15
CA PRO A 138 7.32 17.48 10.65
C PRO A 138 6.33 18.44 11.31
N MET A 139 6.78 19.12 12.37
CA MET A 139 6.05 20.27 12.92
C MET A 139 6.08 21.40 11.89
N LEU A 140 4.91 21.97 11.60
CA LEU A 140 4.78 23.13 10.73
C LEU A 140 4.55 24.37 11.61
N ALA A 141 5.24 25.47 11.32
CA ALA A 141 4.98 26.75 11.94
C ALA A 141 3.98 27.54 11.08
N ALA A 142 3.02 28.19 11.73
CA ALA A 142 2.23 29.23 11.10
C ALA A 142 2.97 30.57 11.28
N SER A 143 3.17 31.28 10.18
CA SER A 143 3.57 32.70 10.16
C SER A 143 2.35 33.58 10.08
#